data_AF-A0ABD1HG43-F1
#
_entry.id   AF-A0ABD1HG43-F1
#
_cell.length_a   1.000
_cell.length_b   1.000
_cell.length_c   1.000
_cell.angle_alpha   90.00
_cell.angle_beta   90.00
_cell.angle_gamma   90.00
#
_symmetry.space_group_name_H-M   'P 1'
#
loop_
_entity.id
_entity.type
_entity.pdbx_description
1 polymer ?
#
loop_
_entity_poly.entity_id
_entity_poly.type
_entity_poly.pdbx_seq_one_letter_code
_entity_poly.pdbx_strand_id
1 'polypeptide(L)'
;MRAFSGARCGGRDEVYVAAVALKGPAQLLFSLNLWDLQHFMPQDPESIWLAAAALSHTKIPGAILVRKLSKLPLRKCWFVGFTKEDVDVHTFNHTWETHLLVGSHDCRHYTQGLVEHLTGQKDILDHLRPNNL
;
A
#
# COMPACT_ATOMS: atom_id res chain seq x y z
N MET A 1 12.97 -19.63 -2.77
CA MET A 1 11.93 -18.59 -3.01
C MET A 1 11.84 -18.35 -4.51
N ARG A 2 10.70 -18.63 -5.14
CA ARG A 2 10.50 -18.40 -6.58
C ARG A 2 10.10 -16.94 -6.81
N ALA A 3 11.00 -16.16 -7.41
CA ALA A 3 10.59 -14.97 -8.14
C ALA A 3 9.71 -15.46 -9.31
N PHE A 4 8.40 -15.21 -9.24
CA PHE A 4 7.50 -15.63 -10.29
C PHE A 4 7.80 -14.82 -11.56
N SER A 5 8.38 -15.51 -12.53
CA SER A 5 8.49 -15.07 -13.91
C SER A 5 7.09 -15.02 -14.53
N GLY A 6 6.66 -13.83 -14.94
CA GLY A 6 5.65 -13.63 -15.99
C GLY A 6 4.25 -14.22 -15.76
N ALA A 7 3.72 -14.23 -14.52
CA ALA A 7 2.32 -14.62 -14.30
C ALA A 7 1.37 -13.46 -14.64
N ARG A 8 0.34 -13.74 -15.45
CA ARG A 8 -0.87 -12.90 -15.52
C ARG A 8 -1.58 -13.01 -14.17
N CYS A 9 -1.46 -11.97 -13.35
CA CYS A 9 -2.24 -11.81 -12.12
C CYS A 9 -3.71 -11.56 -12.50
N GLY A 10 -4.67 -12.37 -12.05
CA GLY A 10 -6.03 -12.25 -12.56
C GLY A 10 -7.07 -13.25 -12.05
N GLY A 11 -7.46 -13.12 -10.78
CA GLY A 11 -8.72 -13.59 -10.20
C GLY A 11 -9.40 -12.47 -9.39
N ARG A 12 -10.75 -12.48 -9.26
CA ARG A 12 -11.52 -11.45 -8.53
C ARG A 12 -11.19 -11.40 -7.04
N ASP A 13 -10.66 -12.49 -6.51
CA ASP A 13 -10.40 -12.68 -5.08
C ASP A 13 -8.91 -12.70 -4.75
N GLU A 14 -8.01 -12.46 -5.71
CA GLU A 14 -6.57 -12.44 -5.44
C GLU A 14 -6.18 -11.15 -4.70
N VAL A 15 -5.03 -11.10 -4.03
CA VAL A 15 -4.52 -9.90 -3.35
C VAL A 15 -3.03 -9.75 -3.66
N TYR A 16 -2.64 -8.57 -4.16
CA TYR A 16 -1.29 -8.29 -4.65
C TYR A 16 -0.72 -7.02 -4.05
N VAL A 17 0.48 -7.12 -3.48
CA VAL A 17 1.28 -5.99 -3.02
C VAL A 17 2.26 -5.53 -4.08
N ALA A 18 2.28 -4.24 -4.41
CA ALA A 18 3.23 -3.71 -5.39
C ALA A 18 3.88 -2.38 -4.99
N ALA A 19 5.21 -2.32 -5.08
CA ALA A 19 6.00 -1.12 -4.89
C ALA A 19 6.17 -0.37 -6.21
N VAL A 20 5.40 0.71 -6.36
CA VAL A 20 5.38 1.54 -7.57
C VAL A 20 6.06 2.88 -7.28
N ALA A 21 6.94 3.32 -8.18
CA ALA A 21 7.42 4.70 -8.16
C ALA A 21 6.42 5.55 -8.94
N LEU A 22 5.77 6.51 -8.28
CA LEU A 22 5.04 7.56 -8.99
C LEU A 22 6.04 8.59 -9.50
N LYS A 23 5.74 9.23 -10.63
CA LYS A 23 6.47 10.40 -11.09
C LYS A 23 6.20 11.54 -10.08
N GLY A 24 7.13 11.81 -9.16
CA GLY A 24 7.05 12.87 -8.16
C GLY A 24 8.03 12.71 -6.99
N PRO A 25 8.20 13.72 -6.10
CA PRO A 25 9.32 13.79 -5.14
C PRO A 25 9.20 12.95 -3.85
N ALA A 26 8.13 12.21 -3.59
CA ALA A 26 7.96 11.44 -2.35
C ALA A 26 7.56 9.98 -2.65
N GLN A 27 8.34 9.01 -2.16
CA GLN A 27 8.26 7.58 -2.56
C GLN A 27 7.99 6.63 -1.39
N LEU A 28 6.94 5.80 -1.51
CA LEU A 28 6.85 4.34 -1.28
C LEU A 28 5.37 3.95 -1.33
N LEU A 29 5.02 3.00 -2.19
CA LEU A 29 3.65 2.54 -2.42
C LEU A 29 3.56 1.04 -2.18
N PHE A 30 2.37 0.56 -1.83
CA PHE A 30 2.06 -0.86 -1.83
C PHE A 30 0.63 -1.03 -2.38
N SER A 31 0.51 -1.75 -3.49
CA SER A 31 -0.77 -2.08 -4.14
C SER A 31 -1.60 -3.08 -3.35
N LEU A 32 -2.93 -3.12 -3.47
CA LEU A 32 -3.78 -4.27 -3.12
C LEU A 32 -4.90 -4.39 -4.15
N ASN A 33 -5.29 -5.61 -4.48
CA ASN A 33 -5.96 -5.99 -5.73
C ASN A 33 -7.45 -5.57 -5.74
N LEU A 34 -7.89 -4.90 -6.81
CA LEU A 34 -9.23 -4.96 -7.42
C LEU A 34 -9.34 -3.98 -8.62
N TRP A 35 -8.39 -3.91 -9.55
CA TRP A 35 -8.29 -2.77 -10.52
C TRP A 35 -8.13 -1.38 -9.86
N ASP A 36 -8.34 -1.25 -8.55
CA ASP A 36 -8.33 -0.06 -7.74
C ASP A 36 -7.14 -0.11 -6.77
N LEU A 37 -6.10 0.65 -7.10
CA LEU A 37 -4.92 0.86 -6.27
C LEU A 37 -5.27 1.74 -5.08
N GLN A 38 -5.20 1.17 -3.88
CA GLN A 38 -5.33 1.90 -2.63
C GLN A 38 -3.97 2.33 -2.09
N HIS A 39 -3.84 3.59 -1.70
CA HIS A 39 -2.62 4.08 -1.08
C HIS A 39 -2.91 5.23 -0.12
N PHE A 40 -2.19 5.22 1.01
CA PHE A 40 -2.25 6.26 2.02
C PHE A 40 -1.05 7.20 1.85
N MET A 41 -1.33 8.47 1.56
CA MET A 41 -0.31 9.48 1.26
C MET A 41 -0.60 10.77 2.03
N PRO A 42 0.40 11.66 2.19
CA PRO A 42 0.14 13.03 2.61
C PRO A 42 -0.89 13.67 1.68
N GLN A 43 -1.80 14.45 2.25
CA GLN A 43 -2.84 15.14 1.49
C GLN A 43 -2.25 16.14 0.50
N ASP A 44 -1.12 16.78 0.87
CA ASP A 44 -0.33 17.65 0.01
C ASP A 44 1.15 17.17 -0.02
N PRO A 45 1.51 16.29 -0.96
CA PRO A 45 2.85 15.73 -1.05
C PRO A 45 3.90 16.72 -1.59
N GLU A 46 3.49 17.83 -2.19
CA GLU A 46 4.40 18.84 -2.76
C GLU A 46 4.73 19.96 -1.77
N SER A 47 4.04 19.99 -0.63
CA SER A 47 4.27 20.98 0.43
C SER A 47 5.69 20.90 0.99
N ILE A 48 6.40 22.02 1.00
CA ILE A 48 7.70 22.12 1.69
C ILE A 48 7.57 21.86 3.21
N TRP A 49 6.42 22.18 3.79
CA TRP A 49 6.13 21.95 5.21
C TRP A 49 6.11 20.47 5.56
N LEU A 50 5.74 19.61 4.61
CA LEU A 50 5.69 18.16 4.80
C LEU A 50 7.04 17.60 5.25
N ALA A 51 8.13 18.07 4.66
CA ALA A 51 9.48 17.63 5.02
C ALA A 51 9.83 17.99 6.47
N ALA A 52 9.52 19.22 6.89
CA ALA A 52 9.76 19.66 8.26
C ALA A 52 8.89 18.90 9.27
N ALA A 53 7.60 18.71 8.97
CA ALA A 53 6.69 17.94 9.80
C ALA A 53 7.11 16.47 9.93
N ALA A 54 7.59 15.87 8.83
CA ALA A 54 8.11 14.49 8.81
C ALA A 54 9.34 14.35 9.71
N LEU A 55 10.31 15.25 9.60
CA LEU A 55 11.53 15.25 10.43
C LEU A 55 11.23 15.51 11.91
N SER A 56 10.21 16.31 12.18
CA SER A 56 9.79 16.65 13.55
C SER A 56 8.85 15.61 14.15
N HIS A 57 8.63 14.47 13.47
CA HIS A 57 7.73 13.40 13.88
C HIS A 57 6.34 13.94 14.28
N THR A 58 5.85 14.92 13.52
CA THR A 58 4.57 15.57 13.75
C THR A 58 3.50 14.91 12.88
N LYS A 59 2.25 14.89 13.38
CA LYS A 59 1.10 14.42 12.60
C LYS A 59 0.91 15.30 11.37
N ILE A 60 0.78 14.67 10.21
CA ILE A 60 0.58 15.29 8.91
C ILE A 60 -0.82 14.93 8.40
N PRO A 61 -1.57 15.85 7.78
CA PRO A 61 -2.80 15.49 7.10
C PRO A 61 -2.52 14.46 6.00
N GLY A 62 -3.16 13.29 6.10
CA GLY A 62 -3.08 12.22 5.11
C GLY A 62 -4.41 11.99 4.41
N ALA A 63 -4.36 11.28 3.29
CA ALA A 63 -5.52 10.89 2.52
C ALA A 63 -5.33 9.45 2.01
N ILE A 64 -6.41 8.67 2.08
CA ILE A 64 -6.50 7.39 1.39
C ILE A 64 -7.00 7.67 -0.02
N LEU A 65 -6.21 7.25 -1.00
CA LEU A 65 -6.48 7.48 -2.41
C LEU A 65 -6.72 6.14 -3.09
N VAL A 66 -7.79 6.09 -3.87
CA VAL A 66 -8.13 4.93 -4.71
C VAL A 66 -7.93 5.33 -6.17
N ARG A 67 -7.14 4.56 -6.92
CA ARG A 67 -6.84 4.85 -8.33
C ARG A 67 -7.07 3.62 -9.21
N LYS A 68 -7.82 3.78 -10.30
CA LYS A 68 -7.95 2.71 -11.28
C LYS A 68 -6.64 2.48 -12.04
N LEU A 69 -6.09 1.28 -11.95
CA LEU A 69 -4.97 0.83 -12.75
C LEU A 69 -5.49 0.15 -14.02
N SER A 70 -4.96 0.59 -15.17
CA SER A 70 -5.25 -0.06 -16.45
C SER A 70 -4.55 -1.42 -16.60
N LYS A 71 -3.41 -1.60 -15.90
CA LYS A 71 -2.62 -2.85 -15.85
C LYS A 71 -1.89 -2.96 -14.51
N LEU A 72 -1.73 -4.18 -14.02
CA LEU A 72 -0.91 -4.45 -12.84
C LEU A 72 0.59 -4.25 -13.14
N PRO A 73 1.38 -3.72 -12.18
CA PRO A 73 2.82 -3.62 -12.33
C PRO A 73 3.45 -5.00 -12.49
N LEU A 74 4.25 -5.20 -13.54
CA LEU A 74 4.95 -6.46 -13.80
C LEU A 74 6.22 -6.63 -12.96
N ARG A 75 6.69 -5.56 -12.31
CA ARG A 75 7.90 -5.55 -11.49
C ARG A 75 7.56 -5.03 -10.10
N LYS A 76 8.26 -5.53 -9.09
CA LYS A 76 8.03 -5.20 -7.67
C LYS A 76 6.55 -5.38 -7.29
N CYS A 77 5.94 -6.46 -7.77
CA CYS A 77 4.57 -6.86 -7.46
C CYS A 77 4.64 -8.30 -6.95
N TRP A 78 3.95 -8.56 -5.84
CA TRP A 78 4.01 -9.81 -5.09
C TRP A 78 2.60 -10.25 -4.75
N PHE A 79 2.31 -11.50 -5.06
CA PHE A 79 1.08 -12.15 -4.61
C PHE A 79 1.14 -12.36 -3.10
N VAL A 80 0.05 -12.04 -2.41
CA VAL A 80 -0.06 -12.19 -0.95
C VAL A 80 -0.97 -13.36 -0.62
N GLY A 81 -2.17 -13.38 -1.19
CA GLY A 81 -3.15 -14.40 -0.91
C GLY A 81 -4.48 -14.11 -1.57
N PHE A 82 -5.54 -14.71 -1.02
CA PHE A 82 -6.91 -14.49 -1.47
C PHE A 82 -7.69 -13.69 -0.44
N THR A 83 -8.65 -12.89 -0.90
CA THR A 83 -9.61 -12.20 -0.05
C THR A 83 -10.50 -13.21 0.63
N LYS A 84 -10.80 -12.98 1.91
CA LYS A 84 -11.90 -13.68 2.59
C LYS A 84 -13.23 -13.24 1.97
N GLU A 85 -14.19 -14.16 1.90
CA GLU A 85 -15.54 -13.85 1.44
C GLU A 85 -16.16 -12.76 2.36
N ASP A 86 -16.84 -11.78 1.75
CA ASP A 86 -17.56 -10.67 2.42
C ASP A 86 -16.70 -9.57 3.10
N VAL A 87 -15.41 -9.44 2.75
CA VAL A 87 -14.58 -8.36 3.30
C VAL A 87 -14.65 -7.10 2.42
N ASP A 88 -15.22 -6.03 2.98
CA ASP A 88 -15.29 -4.73 2.32
C ASP A 88 -14.09 -3.83 2.65
N VAL A 89 -13.48 -3.33 1.57
CA VAL A 89 -12.40 -2.33 1.56
C VAL A 89 -12.89 -0.97 2.06
N HIS A 90 -14.08 -0.54 1.66
CA HIS A 90 -14.56 0.81 1.95
C HIS A 90 -14.78 0.99 3.45
N THR A 91 -15.34 -0.03 4.10
CA THR A 91 -15.49 -0.10 5.56
C THR A 91 -14.14 0.08 6.27
N PHE A 92 -13.08 -0.61 5.83
CA PHE A 92 -11.74 -0.41 6.39
C PHE A 92 -11.25 1.03 6.24
N ASN A 93 -11.38 1.60 5.03
CA ASN A 93 -10.93 2.97 4.77
C ASN A 93 -11.62 4.02 5.65
N HIS A 94 -12.90 3.82 5.97
CA HIS A 94 -13.63 4.71 6.88
C HIS A 94 -13.17 4.63 8.33
N THR A 95 -12.63 3.48 8.76
CA THR A 95 -12.12 3.28 10.12
C THR A 95 -10.67 3.74 10.32
N TRP A 96 -9.93 3.96 9.24
CA TRP A 96 -8.50 4.29 9.31
C TRP A 96 -8.25 5.76 9.71
N GLU A 97 -7.39 5.99 10.71
CA GLU A 97 -6.99 7.35 11.10
C GLU A 97 -6.21 8.02 9.96
N THR A 98 -6.66 9.19 9.51
CA THR A 98 -6.08 9.87 8.34
C THR A 98 -4.86 10.73 8.68
N HIS A 99 -4.52 10.91 9.96
CA HIS A 99 -3.29 11.62 10.35
C HIS A 99 -2.07 10.75 10.08
N LEU A 100 -1.34 11.06 9.03
CA LEU A 100 -0.12 10.38 8.67
C LEU A 100 1.00 10.74 9.66
N LEU A 101 1.74 9.72 10.10
CA LEU A 101 2.94 9.89 10.92
C LEU A 101 4.05 9.03 10.33
N VAL A 102 5.09 9.67 9.79
CA VAL A 102 6.19 8.98 9.12
C VAL A 102 6.85 8.00 10.08
N GLY A 103 6.95 6.73 9.68
CA GLY A 103 7.60 5.71 10.48
C GLY A 103 6.69 4.93 11.42
N SER A 104 5.51 5.44 11.79
CA SER A 104 4.63 4.79 12.77
C SER A 104 3.15 4.69 12.36
N HIS A 105 2.68 5.56 11.47
CA HIS A 105 1.34 5.50 10.87
C HIS A 105 1.41 6.03 9.44
N ASP A 106 2.10 5.28 8.59
CA ASP A 106 2.42 5.65 7.21
C ASP A 106 1.85 4.66 6.20
N CYS A 107 2.22 4.82 4.92
CA CYS A 107 1.75 3.95 3.84
C CYS A 107 2.03 2.46 4.09
N ARG A 108 3.12 2.10 4.78
CA ARG A 108 3.44 0.69 5.09
C ARG A 108 2.44 0.12 6.07
N HIS A 109 2.13 0.88 7.12
CA HIS A 109 1.19 0.46 8.16
C HIS A 109 -0.23 0.32 7.60
N TYR A 110 -0.66 1.28 6.78
CA TYR A 110 -1.94 1.19 6.06
C TYR A 110 -2.03 -0.09 5.21
N THR A 111 -0.98 -0.37 4.45
CA THR A 111 -0.95 -1.54 3.58
C THR A 111 -0.98 -2.83 4.39
N GLN A 112 -0.18 -2.92 5.45
CA GLN A 112 -0.17 -4.08 6.32
C GLN A 112 -1.56 -4.31 6.94
N GLY A 113 -2.20 -3.25 7.46
CA GLY A 113 -3.54 -3.31 8.02
C GLY A 113 -4.60 -3.73 6.98
N LEU A 114 -4.51 -3.21 5.76
CA LEU A 114 -5.42 -3.56 4.69
C LEU A 114 -5.21 -5.01 4.21
N VAL A 115 -3.97 -5.50 4.13
CA VAL A 115 -3.68 -6.91 3.86
C VAL A 115 -4.26 -7.81 4.94
N GLU A 116 -4.03 -7.45 6.20
CA GLU A 116 -4.53 -8.23 7.33
C GLU A 116 -6.06 -8.28 7.31
N HIS A 117 -6.72 -7.16 7.03
CA HIS A 117 -8.17 -7.08 6.87
C HIS A 117 -8.67 -8.02 5.76
N LEU A 118 -8.06 -7.94 4.57
CA LEU A 118 -8.50 -8.68 3.39
C LEU A 118 -8.15 -10.18 3.43
N THR A 119 -6.96 -10.53 3.88
CA THR A 119 -6.40 -11.89 3.76
C THR A 119 -6.19 -12.57 5.11
N GLY A 120 -6.12 -11.82 6.21
CA GLY A 120 -5.71 -12.31 7.53
C GLY A 120 -4.20 -12.49 7.70
N GLN A 121 -3.39 -12.18 6.69
CA GLN A 121 -1.93 -12.35 6.79
C GLN A 121 -1.27 -11.19 7.54
N LYS A 122 -0.31 -11.52 8.40
CA LYS A 122 0.49 -10.59 9.21
C LYS A 122 1.95 -10.56 8.74
N ASP A 123 2.61 -9.43 8.99
CA ASP A 123 4.06 -9.23 8.79
C ASP A 123 4.56 -9.54 7.37
N ILE A 124 3.67 -9.46 6.39
CA ILE A 124 4.01 -9.79 4.99
C ILE A 124 5.03 -8.81 4.42
N LEU A 125 4.95 -7.53 4.80
CA LEU A 125 5.82 -6.48 4.24
C LEU A 125 7.27 -6.67 4.65
N ASP A 126 7.52 -7.25 5.83
CA ASP A 126 8.87 -7.56 6.31
C ASP A 126 9.49 -8.72 5.52
N HIS A 127 8.66 -9.66 5.06
CA HIS A 127 9.08 -10.77 4.18
C HIS A 127 9.21 -10.36 2.70
N LEU A 128 8.54 -9.28 2.29
CA LEU A 128 8.63 -8.73 0.93
C LEU A 128 9.83 -7.80 0.73
N ARG A 129 10.53 -7.41 1.81
CA ARG A 129 11.82 -6.72 1.69
C ARG A 129 12.74 -7.59 0.84
N PRO A 130 13.26 -7.07 -0.29
CA PRO A 130 14.38 -7.73 -0.95
C PRO A 130 15.50 -7.81 0.08
N ASN A 131 16.13 -8.98 0.23
CA ASN A 131 17.44 -9.10 0.87
C ASN A 131 18.40 -8.19 0.11
N ASN A 132 18.54 -6.94 0.55
CA ASN A 132 19.58 -6.03 0.08
C ASN A 132 20.79 -6.25 1.00
N LEU A 133 21.64 -7.20 0.60
CA LEU A 133 23.08 -7.03 0.72
C LEU A 133 23.53 -6.01 -0.33
#